data_AF-A0A932UQ08-F1
#
_entry.id   AF-A0A932UQ08-F1
#
_cell.length_a   1.000
_cell.length_b   1.000
_cell.length_c   1.000
_cell.angle_alpha   90.00
_cell.angle_beta   90.00
_cell.angle_gamma   90.00
#
_symmetry.space_group_name_H-M   'P 1'
#
loop_
_entity.id
_entity.type
_entity.pdbx_description
1 polymer ?
#
loop_
_entity_poly.entity_id
_entity_poly.type
_entity_poly.pdbx_seq_one_letter_code
_entity_poly.pdbx_strand_id
1 'polypeptide(L)'
;MSEREPTTPSAALRTSIDETGGNVVSRRYGSSRRDDAPLAGRLLWEIGDWGGASEQIGRRWEELGLPLLAAELDKRPNPRGAYAALVSLHEGDVQRRLASFGLKNPDVILVETAGDRHYLRAVDFKWSIETASYEQVRAEALTALLESAVSVLTPLLAFAGVPADLTGAECADGFFAAPPTTVNRQFLTSPENRRQEYPLESHEVIFLTVDARTLFEPFPGWIVAGWLARLDRIERSLSGIDYAERYFRLGTGLLGAVAKLSTPIFESEIEPVDPEVAWDEATEGVRPLTGDAVIRNLRRHMWQRSERIDRLKALYRAPYPFRELGADLAANGIYLPPREDTSVAAADLRERWGDFYRELTQAHRNAINAAGLDLLDAGHSESEALTALEARRAEIDGASRAYAKRRLHEELSR
;
A
#
# COMPACT_ATOMS: atom_id res chain seq x y z
N MET A 1 -9.26 34.06 53.58
CA MET A 1 -7.83 33.85 53.34
C MET A 1 -7.64 32.35 53.19
N SER A 2 -7.54 31.87 51.95
CA SER A 2 -7.46 30.45 51.59
C SER A 2 -6.23 30.31 50.71
N GLU A 3 -5.26 29.57 51.22
CA GLU A 3 -4.00 29.25 50.54
C GLU A 3 -4.28 28.29 49.39
N ARG A 4 -3.82 28.64 48.19
CA ARG A 4 -3.76 27.75 47.03
C ARG A 4 -2.30 27.50 46.69
N GLU A 5 -1.93 26.22 46.66
CA GLU A 5 -0.65 25.71 46.21
C GLU A 5 -0.42 25.95 44.70
N PRO A 6 0.83 26.07 44.24
CA PRO A 6 1.17 26.20 42.83
C PRO A 6 1.34 24.84 42.15
N THR A 7 0.61 24.63 41.05
CA THR A 7 0.74 23.47 40.15
C THR A 7 1.94 23.63 39.20
N THR A 8 2.74 22.57 39.11
CA THR A 8 3.89 22.42 38.21
C THR A 8 3.44 22.21 36.74
N PRO A 9 4.16 22.70 35.71
CA PRO A 9 3.79 22.47 34.32
C PRO A 9 4.16 21.06 33.83
N SER A 10 3.19 20.45 33.16
CA SER A 10 3.23 19.14 32.51
C SER A 10 4.24 19.08 31.36
N ALA A 11 4.97 17.97 31.30
CA ALA A 11 5.95 17.65 30.27
C ALA A 11 5.28 17.40 28.91
N ALA A 12 5.77 18.08 27.87
CA ALA A 12 5.39 17.87 26.49
C ALA A 12 5.92 16.52 25.98
N LEU A 13 5.01 15.61 25.61
CA LEU A 13 5.32 14.44 24.81
C LEU A 13 5.67 14.89 23.38
N ARG A 14 6.96 14.77 23.02
CA ARG A 14 7.43 14.80 21.63
C ARG A 14 7.29 13.39 21.06
N THR A 15 6.35 13.19 20.14
CA THR A 15 6.30 12.03 19.25
C THR A 15 7.16 12.31 18.03
N SER A 16 8.30 11.64 17.90
CA SER A 16 9.08 11.61 16.66
C SER A 16 8.42 10.66 15.66
N ILE A 17 8.15 11.16 14.47
CA ILE A 17 7.61 10.41 13.34
C ILE A 17 8.80 9.80 12.59
N ASP A 18 8.87 8.48 12.54
CA ASP A 18 9.77 7.74 11.64
C ASP A 18 8.99 7.46 10.34
N GLU A 19 9.39 8.15 9.28
CA GLU A 19 8.93 7.95 7.91
C GLU A 19 9.91 7.02 7.19
N THR A 20 9.59 5.73 7.11
CA THR A 20 9.97 4.83 6.01
C THR A 20 9.21 3.51 6.18
N GLY A 21 8.38 3.16 5.20
CA GLY A 21 7.73 1.85 5.10
C GLY A 21 6.21 1.94 5.08
N GLY A 22 5.61 1.27 4.09
CA GLY A 22 4.16 1.20 3.91
C GLY A 22 3.43 0.92 5.22
N ASN A 23 2.41 1.72 5.49
CA ASN A 23 1.54 1.61 6.65
C ASN A 23 0.67 0.34 6.56
N VAL A 24 1.29 -0.84 6.72
CA VAL A 24 0.59 -2.00 7.24
C VAL A 24 0.43 -1.74 8.72
N VAL A 25 -0.65 -1.05 9.08
CA VAL A 25 -1.02 -0.87 10.48
C VAL A 25 -1.17 -2.27 11.08
N SER A 26 -0.18 -2.69 11.87
CA SER A 26 -0.24 -3.87 12.73
C SER A 26 -1.33 -3.64 13.79
N ARG A 27 -2.59 -3.74 13.38
CA ARG A 27 -3.75 -3.64 14.26
C ARG A 27 -3.78 -4.91 15.09
N ARG A 28 -3.50 -4.75 16.39
CA ARG A 28 -3.75 -5.78 17.40
C ARG A 28 -5.14 -6.32 17.17
N TYR A 29 -5.18 -7.57 16.77
CA TYR A 29 -6.42 -8.25 16.57
C TYR A 29 -6.99 -8.65 17.94
N GLY A 30 -8.24 -8.27 18.24
CA GLY A 30 -8.97 -8.72 19.43
C GLY A 30 -9.70 -10.02 19.15
N SER A 31 -9.46 -11.06 19.95
CA SER A 31 -9.55 -12.48 19.56
C SER A 31 -10.80 -13.26 19.99
N SER A 32 -12.00 -12.67 20.08
CA SER A 32 -13.19 -13.53 20.31
C SER A 32 -14.52 -13.01 19.82
N ARG A 33 -14.71 -11.68 19.73
CA ARG A 33 -16.00 -11.09 19.31
C ARG A 33 -16.12 -10.81 17.81
N ARG A 34 -15.07 -11.06 17.02
CA ARG A 34 -15.05 -10.77 15.57
C ARG A 34 -15.40 -11.97 14.70
N ASP A 35 -15.46 -13.18 15.24
CA ASP A 35 -15.66 -14.39 14.43
C ASP A 35 -17.06 -14.48 13.81
N ASP A 36 -18.05 -13.88 14.48
CA ASP A 36 -19.44 -13.81 14.01
C ASP A 36 -19.78 -12.51 13.26
N ALA A 37 -18.81 -11.60 13.06
CA ALA A 37 -19.05 -10.39 12.32
C ALA A 37 -19.37 -10.72 10.85
N PRO A 38 -20.35 -10.05 10.22
CA PRO A 38 -20.64 -10.26 8.81
C PRO A 38 -19.39 -9.97 7.97
N LEU A 39 -19.15 -10.80 6.95
CA LEU A 39 -18.08 -10.60 5.96
C LEU A 39 -18.39 -9.37 5.10
N ALA A 40 -18.17 -8.18 5.65
CA ALA A 40 -18.53 -6.90 5.06
C ALA A 40 -17.58 -5.79 5.53
N GLY A 41 -17.64 -4.64 4.85
CA GLY A 41 -16.82 -3.47 5.19
C GLY A 41 -15.33 -3.80 5.23
N ARG A 42 -14.63 -3.32 6.27
CA ARG A 42 -13.18 -3.47 6.42
C ARG A 42 -12.70 -4.92 6.52
N LEU A 43 -13.51 -5.84 7.06
CA LEU A 43 -13.12 -7.25 7.16
C LEU A 43 -12.96 -7.89 5.77
N LEU A 44 -13.86 -7.56 4.84
CA LEU A 44 -13.80 -8.05 3.46
C LEU A 44 -12.52 -7.60 2.74
N TRP A 45 -12.08 -6.36 3.00
CA TRP A 45 -10.86 -5.81 2.43
C TRP A 45 -9.62 -6.52 2.98
N GLU A 46 -9.57 -6.70 4.29
CA GLU A 46 -8.50 -7.43 4.96
C GLU A 46 -8.35 -8.86 4.41
N ILE A 47 -9.46 -9.57 4.22
CA ILE A 47 -9.48 -10.90 3.62
C ILE A 47 -8.94 -10.85 2.20
N GLY A 48 -9.42 -9.94 1.36
CA GLY A 48 -8.93 -9.79 -0.01
C GLY A 48 -7.43 -9.48 -0.09
N ASP A 49 -6.91 -8.72 0.85
CA ASP A 49 -5.50 -8.35 0.89
C ASP A 49 -4.59 -9.48 1.39
N TRP A 50 -5.14 -10.62 1.84
CA TRP A 50 -4.33 -11.84 1.94
C TRP A 50 -3.76 -12.25 0.59
N GLY A 51 -4.46 -12.00 -0.52
CA GLY A 51 -3.99 -12.24 -1.88
C GLY A 51 -3.69 -10.98 -2.69
N GLY A 52 -3.62 -9.80 -2.05
CA GLY A 52 -3.32 -8.55 -2.75
C GLY A 52 -4.47 -8.00 -3.62
N ALA A 53 -5.73 -8.26 -3.26
CA ALA A 53 -6.88 -7.81 -4.04
C ALA A 53 -6.89 -6.29 -4.25
N SER A 54 -6.59 -5.48 -3.23
CA SER A 54 -6.63 -4.01 -3.37
C SER A 54 -5.63 -3.48 -4.39
N GLU A 55 -4.42 -4.07 -4.46
CA GLU A 55 -3.41 -3.71 -5.45
C GLU A 55 -3.86 -4.09 -6.86
N GLN A 56 -4.37 -5.32 -7.05
CA GLN A 56 -4.87 -5.81 -8.34
C GLN A 56 -6.00 -4.91 -8.87
N ILE A 57 -6.95 -4.55 -8.00
CA ILE A 57 -8.06 -3.67 -8.34
C ILE A 57 -7.57 -2.27 -8.68
N GLY A 58 -6.68 -1.69 -7.86
CA GLY A 58 -6.14 -0.35 -8.07
C GLY A 58 -5.43 -0.24 -9.42
N ARG A 59 -4.47 -1.15 -9.68
CA ARG A 59 -3.73 -1.18 -10.93
C ARG A 59 -4.65 -1.34 -12.14
N ARG A 60 -5.62 -2.27 -12.05
CA ARG A 60 -6.56 -2.48 -13.15
C ARG A 60 -7.49 -1.29 -13.35
N TRP A 61 -7.86 -0.60 -12.27
CA TRP A 61 -8.65 0.61 -12.33
C TRP A 61 -7.91 1.74 -13.03
N GLU A 62 -6.61 1.90 -12.77
CA GLU A 62 -5.75 2.86 -13.46
C GLU A 62 -5.64 2.53 -14.97
N GLU A 63 -5.46 1.25 -15.31
CA GLU A 63 -5.41 0.79 -16.72
C GLU A 63 -6.71 1.07 -17.49
N LEU A 64 -7.87 0.81 -16.87
CA LEU A 64 -9.18 0.99 -17.50
C LEU A 64 -9.72 2.42 -17.36
N GLY A 65 -9.22 3.18 -16.39
CA GLY A 65 -9.76 4.48 -15.99
C GLY A 65 -9.63 5.52 -17.09
N LEU A 66 -8.49 5.57 -17.78
CA LEU A 66 -8.25 6.55 -18.84
C LEU A 66 -9.26 6.48 -20.00
N PRO A 67 -9.47 5.33 -20.67
CA PRO A 67 -10.47 5.23 -21.74
C PRO A 67 -11.90 5.45 -21.23
N LEU A 68 -12.23 5.03 -20.00
CA LEU A 68 -13.54 5.28 -19.40
C LEU A 68 -13.77 6.77 -19.13
N LEU A 69 -12.74 7.47 -18.65
CA LEU A 69 -12.79 8.91 -18.41
C LEU A 69 -12.97 9.68 -19.71
N ALA A 70 -12.21 9.33 -20.75
CA ALA A 70 -12.35 9.94 -22.08
C ALA A 70 -13.80 9.82 -22.59
N ALA A 71 -14.36 8.61 -22.57
CA ALA A 71 -15.73 8.36 -23.01
C ALA A 71 -16.81 9.04 -22.14
N GLU A 72 -16.51 9.34 -20.88
CA GLU A 72 -17.41 10.08 -19.99
C GLU A 72 -17.32 11.60 -20.25
N LEU A 73 -16.12 12.13 -20.48
CA LEU A 73 -15.92 13.54 -20.81
C LEU A 73 -16.53 13.91 -22.15
N ASP A 74 -16.52 13.01 -23.15
CA ASP A 74 -17.19 13.21 -24.45
C ASP A 74 -18.70 13.47 -24.33
N LYS A 75 -19.32 12.99 -23.25
CA LYS A 75 -20.76 13.16 -22.97
C LYS A 75 -21.06 14.41 -22.15
N ARG A 76 -20.04 15.03 -21.57
CA ARG A 76 -20.19 16.15 -20.64
C ARG A 76 -19.88 17.47 -21.35
N PRO A 77 -20.71 18.50 -21.17
CA PRO A 77 -20.31 19.83 -21.60
C PRO A 77 -19.15 20.32 -20.73
N ASN A 78 -18.10 20.84 -21.34
CA ASN A 78 -17.07 21.55 -20.61
C ASN A 78 -17.52 23.02 -20.40
N PRO A 79 -17.79 23.46 -19.15
CA PRO A 79 -18.25 24.83 -18.89
C PRO A 79 -17.20 25.90 -19.25
N ARG A 80 -15.93 25.52 -19.37
CA ARG A 80 -14.83 26.42 -19.74
C ARG A 80 -14.55 26.42 -21.25
N GLY A 81 -15.00 25.42 -22.01
CA GLY A 81 -14.76 25.35 -23.45
C GLY A 81 -14.75 23.93 -23.99
N ALA A 82 -13.58 23.41 -24.35
CA ALA A 82 -13.41 22.06 -24.88
C ALA A 82 -12.41 21.24 -24.04
N TYR A 83 -12.66 19.94 -23.91
CA TYR A 83 -11.65 18.99 -23.44
C TYR A 83 -10.67 18.74 -24.59
N ALA A 84 -9.40 19.10 -24.39
CA ALA A 84 -8.39 19.02 -25.43
C ALA A 84 -7.63 17.69 -25.38
N ALA A 85 -7.23 17.24 -24.18
CA ALA A 85 -6.47 16.02 -24.01
C ALA A 85 -6.51 15.47 -22.58
N LEU A 86 -6.17 14.18 -22.45
CA LEU A 86 -5.85 13.51 -21.20
C LEU A 86 -4.41 13.01 -21.28
N VAL A 87 -3.54 13.46 -20.37
CA VAL A 87 -2.13 13.09 -20.34
C VAL A 87 -1.89 12.12 -19.19
N SER A 88 -1.65 10.84 -19.53
CA SER A 88 -1.32 9.80 -18.55
C SER A 88 0.05 10.03 -17.94
N LEU A 89 0.14 9.96 -16.60
CA LEU A 89 1.41 10.03 -15.86
C LEU A 89 1.87 8.65 -15.34
N HIS A 90 1.08 7.61 -15.58
CA HIS A 90 1.34 6.23 -15.14
C HIS A 90 2.17 5.40 -16.11
N GLU A 91 2.60 5.96 -17.23
CA GLU A 91 3.29 5.21 -18.27
C GLU A 91 4.82 5.15 -18.05
N GLY A 92 5.31 3.93 -17.79
CA GLY A 92 6.73 3.58 -17.88
C GLY A 92 7.66 4.42 -17.00
N ASP A 93 8.64 5.08 -17.63
CA ASP A 93 9.69 5.83 -16.94
C ASP A 93 9.19 7.15 -16.33
N VAL A 94 8.03 7.64 -16.77
CA VAL A 94 7.45 8.91 -16.29
C VAL A 94 7.19 8.84 -14.80
N GLN A 95 6.47 7.81 -14.35
CA GLN A 95 6.12 7.66 -12.93
C GLN A 95 7.37 7.56 -12.04
N ARG A 96 8.39 6.80 -12.46
CA ARG A 96 9.66 6.69 -11.73
C ARG A 96 10.40 8.02 -11.64
N ARG A 97 10.43 8.79 -12.73
CA ARG A 97 11.06 10.11 -12.74
C ARG A 97 10.30 11.09 -11.88
N LEU A 98 8.98 11.12 -11.95
CA LEU A 98 8.14 11.98 -11.11
C LEU A 98 8.29 11.62 -9.61
N ALA A 99 8.38 10.34 -9.27
CA ALA A 99 8.59 9.88 -7.90
C ALA A 99 9.92 10.41 -7.29
N SER A 100 10.96 10.62 -8.11
CA SER A 100 12.25 11.14 -7.66
C SER A 100 12.19 12.58 -7.12
N PHE A 101 11.14 13.33 -7.44
CA PHE A 101 10.93 14.69 -6.91
C PHE A 101 10.27 14.70 -5.53
N GLY A 102 9.81 13.55 -5.01
CA GLY A 102 9.17 13.45 -3.70
C GLY A 102 7.80 14.15 -3.62
N LEU A 103 7.21 14.52 -4.76
CA LEU A 103 5.92 15.17 -4.85
C LEU A 103 4.79 14.16 -5.04
N LYS A 104 3.58 14.54 -4.63
CA LYS A 104 2.37 13.80 -4.96
C LYS A 104 2.07 13.99 -6.45
N ASN A 105 1.92 12.88 -7.17
CA ASN A 105 1.66 12.87 -8.60
C ASN A 105 0.22 12.42 -8.84
N PRO A 106 -0.58 13.16 -9.63
CA PRO A 106 -1.84 12.64 -10.11
C PRO A 106 -1.61 11.53 -11.13
N ASP A 107 -2.66 10.81 -11.44
CA ASP A 107 -2.63 9.71 -12.40
C ASP A 107 -2.69 10.23 -13.83
N VAL A 108 -3.47 11.30 -14.03
CA VAL A 108 -3.72 11.94 -15.32
C VAL A 108 -3.76 13.46 -15.14
N ILE A 109 -3.31 14.20 -16.14
CA ILE A 109 -3.57 15.63 -16.28
C ILE A 109 -4.65 15.81 -17.36
N LEU A 110 -5.78 16.38 -16.98
CA LEU A 110 -6.80 16.85 -17.91
C LEU A 110 -6.41 18.23 -18.45
N VAL A 111 -6.38 18.35 -19.77
CA VAL A 111 -6.15 19.61 -20.48
C VAL A 111 -7.47 20.11 -21.05
N GLU A 112 -7.83 21.33 -20.68
CA GLU A 112 -9.01 22.04 -21.19
C GLU A 112 -8.58 23.29 -21.93
N THR A 113 -9.35 23.70 -22.93
CA THR A 113 -9.10 24.91 -23.72
C THR A 113 -10.30 25.85 -23.71
N ALA A 114 -10.04 27.13 -23.46
CA ALA A 114 -11.02 28.21 -23.53
C ALA A 114 -10.47 29.37 -24.38
N GLY A 115 -10.79 29.37 -25.68
CA GLY A 115 -10.10 30.25 -26.63
C GLY A 115 -8.61 29.91 -26.66
N ASP A 116 -7.74 30.89 -26.41
CA ASP A 116 -6.29 30.73 -26.40
C ASP A 116 -5.71 30.30 -25.04
N ARG A 117 -6.56 30.08 -24.03
CA ARG A 117 -6.11 29.67 -22.67
C ARG A 117 -6.19 28.17 -22.48
N HIS A 118 -5.19 27.63 -21.79
CA HIS A 118 -5.15 26.24 -21.34
C HIS A 118 -5.40 26.15 -19.84
N TYR A 119 -6.26 25.22 -19.43
CA TYR A 119 -6.46 24.88 -18.03
C TYR A 119 -6.00 23.45 -17.79
N LEU A 120 -5.24 23.26 -16.71
CA LEU A 120 -4.70 21.96 -16.32
C LEU A 120 -5.36 21.53 -15.01
N ARG A 121 -5.89 20.32 -14.98
CA ARG A 121 -6.53 19.74 -13.79
C ARG A 121 -5.95 18.37 -13.50
N ALA A 122 -5.63 18.13 -12.24
CA ALA A 122 -5.21 16.82 -11.78
C ALA A 122 -6.40 15.85 -11.76
N VAL A 123 -6.20 14.63 -12.24
CA VAL A 123 -7.18 13.55 -12.13
C VAL A 123 -6.49 12.35 -11.49
N ASP A 124 -7.09 11.83 -10.43
CA ASP A 124 -6.58 10.69 -9.68
C ASP A 124 -7.63 9.57 -9.66
N PHE A 125 -7.26 8.39 -10.14
CA PHE A 125 -8.11 7.22 -10.21
C PHE A 125 -8.14 6.52 -8.85
N LYS A 126 -9.29 6.59 -8.18
CA LYS A 126 -9.50 5.90 -6.90
C LYS A 126 -10.60 4.87 -7.01
N TRP A 127 -10.25 3.61 -6.77
CA TRP A 127 -11.25 2.57 -6.60
C TRP A 127 -12.19 2.88 -5.44
N SER A 128 -11.64 3.32 -4.31
CA SER A 128 -12.41 3.83 -3.18
C SER A 128 -12.00 5.23 -2.80
N ILE A 129 -12.99 6.10 -2.70
CA ILE A 129 -12.78 7.49 -2.29
C ILE A 129 -12.64 7.66 -0.76
N GLU A 130 -12.84 6.61 0.05
CA GLU A 130 -12.54 6.66 1.50
C GLU A 130 -11.05 6.94 1.77
N THR A 131 -10.18 6.48 0.86
CA THR A 131 -8.73 6.63 0.96
C THR A 131 -8.18 7.78 0.13
N ALA A 132 -9.03 8.57 -0.52
CA ALA A 132 -8.60 9.71 -1.33
C ALA A 132 -8.05 10.82 -0.44
N SER A 133 -7.02 11.52 -0.92
CA SER A 133 -6.45 12.69 -0.27
C SER A 133 -6.62 13.88 -1.20
N TYR A 134 -7.39 14.89 -0.78
CA TYR A 134 -7.67 16.09 -1.60
C TYR A 134 -6.39 16.75 -2.12
N GLU A 135 -5.30 16.73 -1.33
CA GLU A 135 -3.98 17.23 -1.72
C GLU A 135 -3.45 16.64 -3.04
N GLN A 136 -3.89 15.45 -3.44
CA GLN A 136 -3.47 14.84 -4.72
C GLN A 136 -4.07 15.52 -5.95
N VAL A 137 -5.22 16.20 -5.80
CA VAL A 137 -5.96 16.82 -6.90
C VAL A 137 -5.94 18.35 -6.83
N ARG A 138 -5.26 18.95 -5.86
CA ARG A 138 -5.18 20.40 -5.69
C ARG A 138 -4.40 21.10 -6.81
N ALA A 139 -4.86 22.29 -7.18
CA ALA A 139 -4.18 23.16 -8.14
C ALA A 139 -2.73 23.47 -7.72
N GLU A 140 -2.50 23.71 -6.43
CA GLU A 140 -1.17 24.03 -5.91
C GLU A 140 -0.21 22.85 -6.02
N ALA A 141 -0.68 21.62 -5.79
CA ALA A 141 0.12 20.41 -5.96
C ALA A 141 0.51 20.21 -7.43
N LEU A 142 -0.43 20.41 -8.36
CA LEU A 142 -0.15 20.34 -9.79
C LEU A 142 0.82 21.44 -10.24
N THR A 143 0.70 22.65 -9.69
CA THR A 143 1.60 23.78 -9.98
C THR A 143 3.02 23.46 -9.52
N ALA A 144 3.19 23.02 -8.27
CA ALA A 144 4.49 22.62 -7.73
C ALA A 144 5.13 21.49 -8.55
N LEU A 145 4.31 20.55 -9.04
CA LEU A 145 4.76 19.48 -9.91
C LEU A 145 5.24 20.00 -11.27
N LEU A 146 4.50 20.91 -11.91
CA LEU A 146 4.89 21.51 -13.19
C LEU A 146 6.18 22.33 -13.07
N GLU A 147 6.37 23.05 -11.96
CA GLU A 147 7.59 23.81 -11.69
C GLU A 147 8.80 22.88 -11.45
N SER A 148 8.62 21.83 -10.64
CA SER A 148 9.72 20.94 -10.24
C SER A 148 10.10 19.94 -11.33
N ALA A 149 9.11 19.44 -12.08
CA ALA A 149 9.25 18.37 -13.07
C ALA A 149 9.03 18.88 -14.51
N VAL A 150 9.28 20.17 -14.78
CA VAL A 150 9.09 20.80 -16.10
C VAL A 150 9.75 19.99 -17.24
N SER A 151 10.96 19.48 -17.01
CA SER A 151 11.70 18.70 -18.02
C SER A 151 11.06 17.35 -18.36
N VAL A 152 10.21 16.82 -17.48
CA VAL A 152 9.45 15.58 -17.68
C VAL A 152 8.09 15.88 -18.32
N LEU A 153 7.40 16.91 -17.83
CA LEU A 153 6.01 17.19 -18.19
C LEU A 153 5.86 17.98 -19.49
N THR A 154 6.77 18.90 -19.81
CA THR A 154 6.68 19.71 -21.04
C THR A 154 6.61 18.86 -22.31
N PRO A 155 7.44 17.81 -22.52
CA PRO A 155 7.31 16.95 -23.70
C PRO A 155 5.97 16.22 -23.78
N LEU A 156 5.44 15.76 -22.64
CA LEU A 156 4.16 15.03 -22.58
C LEU A 156 2.99 15.96 -22.92
N LEU A 157 2.98 17.16 -22.34
CA LEU A 157 1.98 18.19 -22.59
C LEU A 157 2.05 18.70 -24.05
N ALA A 158 3.25 18.85 -24.60
CA ALA A 158 3.45 19.22 -26.00
C ALA A 158 2.91 18.18 -26.98
N PHE A 159 3.10 16.89 -26.68
CA PHE A 159 2.50 15.81 -27.47
C PHE A 159 0.97 15.85 -27.45
N ALA A 160 0.40 16.32 -26.34
CA ALA A 160 -1.04 16.53 -26.16
C ALA A 160 -1.55 17.87 -26.73
N GLY A 161 -0.72 18.62 -27.45
CA GLY A 161 -1.10 19.88 -28.10
C GLY A 161 -1.11 21.12 -27.18
N VAL A 162 -0.56 21.01 -25.97
CA VAL A 162 -0.32 22.17 -25.09
C VAL A 162 0.99 22.85 -25.53
N PRO A 163 1.05 24.18 -25.68
CA PRO A 163 2.28 24.89 -25.98
C PRO A 163 3.41 24.50 -25.00
N ALA A 164 4.61 24.28 -25.53
CA ALA A 164 5.78 23.94 -24.71
C ALA A 164 6.13 25.07 -23.72
N ASP A 165 5.84 26.30 -24.13
CA ASP A 165 5.82 27.44 -23.23
C ASP A 165 4.50 27.44 -22.46
N LEU A 166 4.52 26.91 -21.24
CA LEU A 166 3.35 26.87 -20.35
C LEU A 166 2.97 28.27 -19.81
N THR A 167 3.62 29.35 -20.30
CA THR A 167 3.28 30.73 -19.96
C THR A 167 1.84 31.05 -20.38
N GLY A 168 0.92 31.02 -19.41
CA GLY A 168 -0.51 31.24 -19.61
C GLY A 168 -1.41 30.02 -19.36
N ALA A 169 -0.82 28.86 -19.06
CA ALA A 169 -1.57 27.73 -18.53
C ALA A 169 -1.97 27.99 -17.06
N GLU A 170 -3.24 27.77 -16.73
CA GLU A 170 -3.77 27.94 -15.38
C GLU A 170 -4.08 26.57 -14.76
N CYS A 171 -3.46 26.26 -13.62
CA CYS A 171 -3.84 25.09 -12.83
C CYS A 171 -5.15 25.34 -12.08
N ALA A 172 -6.03 24.36 -12.08
CA ALA A 172 -7.26 24.39 -11.29
C ALA A 172 -7.43 23.08 -10.51
N ASP A 173 -8.24 23.15 -9.45
CA ASP A 173 -8.54 21.98 -8.62
C ASP A 173 -9.16 20.88 -9.48
N GLY A 174 -8.63 19.69 -9.28
CA GLY A 174 -8.92 18.48 -10.02
C GLY A 174 -10.16 17.75 -9.55
N PHE A 175 -10.18 16.44 -9.79
CA PHE A 175 -11.22 15.55 -9.29
C PHE A 175 -10.73 14.10 -9.23
N PHE A 176 -11.42 13.28 -8.45
CA PHE A 176 -11.21 11.84 -8.42
C PHE A 176 -12.09 11.14 -9.45
N ALA A 177 -11.53 10.13 -10.11
CA ALA A 177 -12.28 9.25 -10.99
C ALA A 177 -12.45 7.89 -10.32
N ALA A 178 -13.70 7.52 -10.01
CA ALA A 178 -14.03 6.37 -9.17
C ALA A 178 -15.18 5.55 -9.74
N PRO A 179 -15.31 4.25 -9.42
CA PRO A 179 -16.48 3.46 -9.80
C PRO A 179 -17.71 3.90 -8.99
N PRO A 180 -18.93 3.78 -9.56
CA PRO A 180 -20.20 4.14 -8.90
C PRO A 180 -20.67 3.11 -7.85
N THR A 181 -19.75 2.53 -7.06
CA THR A 181 -20.07 1.54 -6.02
C THR A 181 -20.99 2.13 -4.95
N THR A 182 -21.75 1.27 -4.28
CA THR A 182 -22.61 1.67 -3.17
C THR A 182 -21.80 2.35 -2.07
N VAL A 183 -20.60 1.83 -1.78
CA VAL A 183 -19.69 2.38 -0.77
C VAL A 183 -19.23 3.80 -1.12
N ASN A 184 -18.78 4.04 -2.36
CA ASN A 184 -18.32 5.38 -2.76
C ASN A 184 -19.46 6.40 -2.72
N ARG A 185 -20.65 6.03 -3.20
CA ARG A 185 -21.82 6.94 -3.16
C ARG A 185 -22.23 7.28 -1.73
N GLN A 186 -22.23 6.30 -0.83
CA GLN A 186 -22.55 6.53 0.58
C GLN A 186 -21.49 7.38 1.28
N PHE A 187 -20.20 7.14 0.98
CA PHE A 187 -19.08 7.85 1.58
C PHE A 187 -19.19 9.36 1.43
N LEU A 188 -19.54 9.88 0.24
CA LEU A 188 -19.70 11.33 0.00
C LEU A 188 -20.64 12.01 1.01
N THR A 189 -21.69 11.30 1.42
CA THR A 189 -22.69 11.84 2.36
C THR A 189 -22.43 11.45 3.82
N SER A 190 -21.42 10.62 4.08
CA SER A 190 -21.15 10.01 5.37
C SER A 190 -20.58 10.99 6.41
N PRO A 191 -20.76 10.72 7.72
CA PRO A 191 -20.07 11.45 8.78
C PRO A 191 -18.54 11.36 8.68
N GLU A 192 -18.00 10.26 8.17
CA GLU A 192 -16.57 10.04 8.01
C GLU A 192 -15.95 11.05 7.03
N ASN A 193 -16.57 11.25 5.86
CA ASN A 193 -16.15 12.27 4.90
C ASN A 193 -16.16 13.68 5.53
N ARG A 194 -17.23 14.01 6.26
CA ARG A 194 -17.38 15.32 6.92
C ARG A 194 -16.36 15.60 8.02
N ARG A 195 -15.68 14.58 8.55
CA ARG A 195 -14.64 14.72 9.57
C ARG A 195 -13.24 14.85 8.98
N GLN A 196 -13.08 14.65 7.68
CA GLN A 196 -11.80 14.90 7.02
C GLN A 196 -11.45 16.39 7.10
N GLU A 197 -10.16 16.71 7.05
CA GLU A 197 -9.69 18.10 6.97
C GLU A 197 -10.25 18.81 5.73
N TYR A 198 -10.35 18.07 4.62
CA TYR A 198 -10.95 18.49 3.36
C TYR A 198 -12.01 17.46 2.93
N PRO A 199 -13.27 17.61 3.39
CA PRO A 199 -14.36 16.73 2.98
C PRO A 199 -14.60 16.80 1.47
N LEU A 200 -14.72 15.63 0.82
CA LEU A 200 -14.98 15.56 -0.62
C LEU A 200 -16.40 16.00 -0.96
N GLU A 201 -16.52 16.84 -1.97
CA GLU A 201 -17.78 17.25 -2.56
C GLU A 201 -18.16 16.39 -3.77
N SER A 202 -19.46 16.35 -4.10
CA SER A 202 -19.95 15.54 -5.23
C SER A 202 -19.40 15.98 -6.59
N HIS A 203 -18.99 17.25 -6.72
CA HIS A 203 -18.44 17.78 -7.96
C HIS A 203 -16.94 17.46 -8.15
N GLU A 204 -16.27 17.01 -7.08
CA GLU A 204 -14.86 16.60 -7.05
C GLU A 204 -14.71 15.10 -7.35
N VAL A 205 -15.80 14.41 -7.67
CA VAL A 205 -15.80 12.97 -8.01
C VAL A 205 -16.58 12.74 -9.30
N ILE A 206 -15.90 12.17 -10.30
CA ILE A 206 -16.53 11.66 -11.50
C ILE A 206 -16.68 10.14 -11.36
N PHE A 207 -17.94 9.69 -11.37
CA PHE A 207 -18.23 8.26 -11.36
C PHE A 207 -18.15 7.65 -12.77
N LEU A 208 -17.24 6.72 -12.95
CA LEU A 208 -17.00 6.02 -14.21
C LEU A 208 -17.57 4.60 -14.14
N THR A 209 -18.50 4.27 -15.03
CA THR A 209 -19.11 2.93 -15.06
C THR A 209 -18.18 1.95 -15.75
N VAL A 210 -17.93 0.81 -15.11
CA VAL A 210 -17.11 -0.28 -15.65
C VAL A 210 -17.88 -1.59 -15.57
N ASP A 211 -17.72 -2.42 -16.60
CA ASP A 211 -18.22 -3.78 -16.59
C ASP A 211 -17.39 -4.63 -15.61
N ALA A 212 -18.06 -5.27 -14.65
CA ALA A 212 -17.41 -6.01 -13.59
C ALA A 212 -16.54 -7.16 -14.12
N ARG A 213 -16.99 -7.83 -15.18
CA ARG A 213 -16.25 -8.93 -15.79
C ARG A 213 -14.96 -8.42 -16.44
N THR A 214 -15.01 -7.34 -17.19
CA THR A 214 -13.84 -6.68 -17.81
C THR A 214 -12.78 -6.29 -16.78
N LEU A 215 -13.23 -5.88 -15.59
CA LEU A 215 -12.36 -5.51 -14.48
C LEU A 215 -11.70 -6.74 -13.82
N PHE A 216 -12.49 -7.76 -13.44
CA PHE A 216 -12.00 -8.83 -12.57
C PHE A 216 -11.56 -10.12 -13.30
N GLU A 217 -12.12 -10.42 -14.47
CA GLU A 217 -11.88 -11.69 -15.21
C GLU A 217 -10.41 -12.01 -15.50
N PRO A 218 -9.52 -11.04 -15.79
CA PRO A 218 -8.10 -11.35 -16.03
C PRO A 218 -7.36 -11.97 -14.84
N PHE A 219 -7.91 -11.88 -13.62
CA PHE A 219 -7.22 -12.31 -12.40
C PHE A 219 -7.66 -13.71 -11.96
N PRO A 220 -6.73 -14.58 -11.48
CA PRO A 220 -7.06 -15.93 -11.03
C PRO A 220 -8.14 -15.97 -9.92
N GLY A 221 -8.15 -14.97 -9.04
CA GLY A 221 -9.14 -14.86 -7.96
C GLY A 221 -10.59 -14.78 -8.45
N TRP A 222 -10.83 -14.38 -9.71
CA TRP A 222 -12.17 -14.36 -10.29
C TRP A 222 -12.77 -15.74 -10.52
N ILE A 223 -11.94 -16.75 -10.80
CA ILE A 223 -12.38 -18.14 -10.96
C ILE A 223 -12.99 -18.63 -9.64
N VAL A 224 -12.24 -18.45 -8.54
CA VAL A 224 -12.66 -18.81 -7.18
C VAL A 224 -13.86 -17.97 -6.73
N ALA A 225 -13.91 -16.69 -7.09
CA ALA A 225 -15.07 -15.82 -6.84
C ALA A 225 -16.36 -16.42 -7.42
N GLY A 226 -16.30 -16.99 -8.64
CA GLY A 226 -17.42 -17.68 -9.26
C GLY A 226 -17.86 -18.95 -8.52
N TRP A 227 -16.92 -19.72 -7.98
CA TRP A 227 -17.23 -20.91 -7.17
C TRP A 227 -17.87 -20.54 -5.83
N LEU A 228 -17.33 -19.54 -5.13
CA LEU A 228 -17.92 -19.00 -3.90
C LEU A 228 -19.34 -18.47 -4.15
N ALA A 229 -19.54 -17.68 -5.22
CA ALA A 229 -20.86 -17.15 -5.56
C ALA A 229 -21.86 -18.25 -5.89
N ARG A 230 -21.40 -19.35 -6.49
CA ARG A 230 -22.23 -20.54 -6.76
C ARG A 230 -22.62 -21.28 -5.50
N LEU A 231 -21.65 -21.44 -4.60
CA LEU A 231 -21.90 -22.04 -3.30
C LEU A 231 -22.96 -21.27 -2.51
N ASP A 232 -22.92 -19.93 -2.60
CA ASP A 232 -23.86 -19.02 -1.94
C ASP A 232 -25.12 -18.72 -2.79
N ARG A 233 -25.24 -19.30 -3.99
CA ARG A 233 -26.39 -19.18 -4.93
C ARG A 233 -26.71 -17.75 -5.39
N ILE A 234 -25.68 -16.95 -5.66
CA ILE A 234 -25.82 -15.56 -6.10
C ILE A 234 -25.00 -15.21 -7.36
N GLU A 235 -24.68 -16.18 -8.20
CA GLU A 235 -23.86 -16.01 -9.41
C GLU A 235 -24.41 -14.95 -10.36
N ARG A 236 -25.75 -14.84 -10.44
CA ARG A 236 -26.42 -13.83 -11.26
C ARG A 236 -26.13 -12.40 -10.83
N SER A 237 -25.80 -12.21 -9.55
CA SER A 237 -25.48 -10.89 -8.98
C SER A 237 -24.07 -10.42 -9.33
N LEU A 238 -23.19 -11.29 -9.84
CA LEU A 238 -21.82 -10.93 -10.24
C LEU A 238 -21.76 -9.97 -11.44
N SER A 239 -22.88 -9.70 -12.10
CA SER A 239 -22.98 -8.61 -13.09
C SER A 239 -22.95 -7.22 -12.45
N GLY A 240 -23.30 -7.11 -11.16
CA GLY A 240 -23.24 -5.87 -10.41
C GLY A 240 -21.88 -5.66 -9.75
N ILE A 241 -21.33 -4.45 -9.88
CA ILE A 241 -19.96 -4.13 -9.44
C ILE A 241 -19.71 -4.40 -7.94
N ASP A 242 -20.69 -4.11 -7.07
CA ASP A 242 -20.55 -4.31 -5.61
C ASP A 242 -20.44 -5.80 -5.24
N TYR A 243 -21.24 -6.67 -5.87
CA TYR A 243 -21.19 -8.11 -5.63
C TYR A 243 -19.96 -8.74 -6.28
N ALA A 244 -19.60 -8.28 -7.48
CA ALA A 244 -18.39 -8.72 -8.16
C ALA A 244 -17.14 -8.40 -7.34
N GLU A 245 -17.01 -7.16 -6.84
CA GLU A 245 -15.89 -6.78 -5.96
C GLU A 245 -15.87 -7.65 -4.70
N ARG A 246 -17.02 -7.85 -4.06
CA ARG A 246 -17.11 -8.68 -2.86
C ARG A 246 -16.56 -10.08 -3.11
N TYR A 247 -17.07 -10.77 -4.12
CA TYR A 247 -16.65 -12.15 -4.38
C TYR A 247 -15.24 -12.23 -4.94
N PHE A 248 -14.82 -11.25 -5.74
CA PHE A 248 -13.43 -11.13 -6.17
C PHE A 248 -12.48 -11.04 -4.98
N ARG A 249 -12.75 -10.15 -4.02
CA ARG A 249 -11.95 -10.05 -2.78
C ARG A 249 -11.94 -11.36 -2.01
N LEU A 250 -13.08 -12.04 -1.87
CA LEU A 250 -13.10 -13.34 -1.19
C LEU A 250 -12.32 -14.42 -1.94
N GLY A 251 -12.42 -14.47 -3.28
CA GLY A 251 -11.70 -15.43 -4.11
C GLY A 251 -10.19 -15.20 -4.10
N THR A 252 -9.74 -13.96 -4.30
CA THR A 252 -8.33 -13.57 -4.19
C THR A 252 -7.80 -13.78 -2.76
N GLY A 253 -8.60 -13.45 -1.76
CA GLY A 253 -8.26 -13.69 -0.35
C GLY A 253 -8.09 -15.18 -0.02
N LEU A 254 -8.96 -16.04 -0.55
CA LEU A 254 -8.84 -17.50 -0.41
C LEU A 254 -7.54 -18.01 -1.03
N LEU A 255 -7.26 -17.65 -2.28
CA LEU A 255 -6.01 -18.03 -2.97
C LEU A 255 -4.78 -17.58 -2.18
N GLY A 256 -4.75 -16.31 -1.77
CA GLY A 256 -3.64 -15.76 -1.01
C GLY A 256 -3.49 -16.38 0.37
N ALA A 257 -4.59 -16.73 1.04
CA ALA A 257 -4.55 -17.42 2.33
C ALA A 257 -3.97 -18.82 2.18
N VAL A 258 -4.42 -19.60 1.20
CA VAL A 258 -3.88 -20.95 0.95
C VAL A 258 -2.40 -20.88 0.60
N ALA A 259 -2.02 -20.03 -0.36
CA ALA A 259 -0.62 -19.83 -0.72
C ALA A 259 0.25 -19.47 0.50
N LYS A 260 -0.22 -18.55 1.34
CA LYS A 260 0.47 -18.18 2.59
C LYS A 260 0.52 -19.30 3.61
N LEU A 261 -0.53 -20.11 3.75
CA LEU A 261 -0.58 -21.19 4.74
C LEU A 261 0.30 -22.37 4.33
N SER A 262 0.46 -22.62 3.03
CA SER A 262 1.32 -23.66 2.47
C SER A 262 2.79 -23.24 2.38
N THR A 263 3.08 -21.94 2.48
CA THR A 263 4.45 -21.39 2.49
C THR A 263 4.97 -21.24 3.93
N PRO A 264 6.12 -21.82 4.30
CA PRO A 264 6.73 -21.59 5.60
C PRO A 264 6.93 -20.10 5.95
N ILE A 265 6.74 -19.70 7.21
CA ILE A 265 6.91 -18.30 7.66
C ILE A 265 8.35 -17.77 7.48
N PHE A 266 9.33 -18.66 7.33
CA PHE A 266 10.74 -18.30 7.15
C PHE A 266 11.09 -18.05 5.67
N GLU A 267 10.21 -18.42 4.74
CA GLU A 267 10.38 -18.11 3.31
C GLU A 267 9.85 -16.71 3.00
N SER A 268 10.58 -15.99 2.14
CA SER A 268 10.22 -14.64 1.71
C SER A 268 9.32 -14.63 0.48
N GLU A 269 9.45 -15.63 -0.38
CA GLU A 269 8.69 -15.76 -1.61
C GLU A 269 7.49 -16.67 -1.36
N ILE A 270 6.30 -16.22 -1.77
CA ILE A 270 5.07 -17.00 -1.68
C ILE A 270 4.74 -17.41 -3.10
N GLU A 271 4.77 -18.72 -3.36
CA GLU A 271 4.41 -19.25 -4.67
C GLU A 271 2.89 -19.11 -4.90
N PRO A 272 2.46 -18.66 -6.09
CA PRO A 272 1.05 -18.69 -6.46
C PRO A 272 0.52 -20.12 -6.46
N VAL A 273 -0.68 -20.32 -5.92
CA VAL A 273 -1.36 -21.62 -5.90
C VAL A 273 -2.40 -21.67 -7.01
N ASP A 274 -2.51 -22.83 -7.66
CA ASP A 274 -3.57 -23.09 -8.64
C ASP A 274 -4.97 -22.95 -7.99
N PRO A 275 -5.93 -22.30 -8.66
CA PRO A 275 -7.28 -22.14 -8.12
C PRO A 275 -7.95 -23.43 -7.65
N GLU A 276 -7.87 -24.52 -8.43
CA GLU A 276 -8.54 -25.79 -8.08
C GLU A 276 -7.94 -26.40 -6.83
N VAL A 277 -6.61 -26.43 -6.73
CA VAL A 277 -5.88 -26.91 -5.55
C VAL A 277 -6.25 -26.08 -4.32
N ALA A 278 -6.23 -24.74 -4.45
CA ALA A 278 -6.57 -23.87 -3.34
C ALA A 278 -8.02 -24.05 -2.87
N TRP A 279 -8.95 -24.31 -3.79
CA TRP A 279 -10.34 -24.58 -3.46
C TRP A 279 -10.51 -25.89 -2.69
N ASP A 280 -9.88 -26.96 -3.16
CA ASP A 280 -9.95 -28.27 -2.51
C ASP A 280 -9.40 -28.19 -1.07
N GLU A 281 -8.22 -27.59 -0.89
CA GLU A 281 -7.62 -27.38 0.43
C GLU A 281 -8.48 -26.50 1.34
N ALA A 282 -9.02 -25.39 0.83
CA ALA A 282 -9.82 -24.46 1.63
C ALA A 282 -11.18 -25.06 2.07
N THR A 283 -11.71 -26.01 1.31
CA THR A 283 -13.03 -26.62 1.57
C THR A 283 -12.95 -27.95 2.30
N GLU A 284 -11.76 -28.52 2.45
CA GLU A 284 -11.53 -29.76 3.18
C GLU A 284 -12.02 -29.64 4.63
N GLY A 285 -12.82 -30.61 5.07
CA GLY A 285 -13.35 -30.66 6.44
C GLY A 285 -14.39 -29.58 6.81
N VAL A 286 -14.69 -28.61 5.93
CA VAL A 286 -15.64 -27.51 6.23
C VAL A 286 -17.09 -28.00 6.10
N ARG A 287 -17.86 -28.00 7.20
CA ARG A 287 -19.28 -28.39 7.22
C ARG A 287 -20.10 -27.44 8.11
N PRO A 288 -21.25 -26.90 7.65
CA PRO A 288 -21.78 -26.98 6.28
C PRO A 288 -20.88 -26.23 5.29
N LEU A 289 -20.88 -26.66 4.02
CA LEU A 289 -20.08 -26.02 2.98
C LEU A 289 -20.82 -24.77 2.48
N THR A 290 -20.38 -23.60 2.96
CA THR A 290 -20.84 -22.27 2.51
C THR A 290 -19.63 -21.36 2.32
N GLY A 291 -19.75 -20.29 1.51
CA GLY A 291 -18.63 -19.37 1.29
C GLY A 291 -18.16 -18.73 2.61
N ASP A 292 -19.12 -18.35 3.46
CA ASP A 292 -18.85 -17.80 4.79
C ASP A 292 -18.14 -18.80 5.73
N ALA A 293 -18.52 -20.08 5.73
CA ALA A 293 -17.86 -21.09 6.55
C ALA A 293 -16.41 -21.35 6.11
N VAL A 294 -16.17 -21.39 4.79
CA VAL A 294 -14.82 -21.55 4.21
C VAL A 294 -13.93 -20.39 4.61
N ILE A 295 -14.39 -19.15 4.43
CA ILE A 295 -13.61 -17.95 4.75
C ILE A 295 -13.34 -17.82 6.25
N ARG A 296 -14.32 -18.15 7.11
CA ARG A 296 -14.09 -18.20 8.57
C ARG A 296 -13.05 -19.25 8.97
N ASN A 297 -13.04 -20.41 8.31
CA ASN A 297 -12.04 -21.43 8.56
C ASN A 297 -10.64 -20.91 8.25
N LEU A 298 -10.44 -20.35 7.04
CA LEU A 298 -9.16 -19.75 6.63
C LEU A 298 -8.73 -18.63 7.55
N ARG A 299 -9.67 -17.77 7.99
CA ARG A 299 -9.37 -16.68 8.92
C ARG A 299 -8.77 -17.17 10.23
N ARG A 300 -9.25 -18.30 10.77
CA ARG A 300 -8.69 -18.90 11.99
C ARG A 300 -7.23 -19.34 11.77
N HIS A 301 -6.93 -19.93 10.62
CA HIS A 301 -5.57 -20.35 10.29
C HIS A 301 -4.65 -19.15 10.02
N MET A 302 -5.13 -18.13 9.30
CA MET A 302 -4.42 -16.89 9.07
C MET A 302 -4.11 -16.13 10.36
N TRP A 303 -5.02 -16.18 11.34
CA TRP A 303 -4.74 -15.65 12.67
C TRP A 303 -3.55 -16.34 13.33
N GLN A 304 -3.57 -17.68 13.39
CA GLN A 304 -2.49 -18.46 14.00
C GLN A 304 -1.17 -18.19 13.30
N ARG A 305 -1.18 -18.06 11.97
CA ARG A 305 -0.02 -17.64 11.19
C ARG A 305 0.45 -16.23 11.58
N SER A 306 -0.46 -15.28 11.76
CA SER A 306 -0.11 -13.91 12.19
C SER A 306 0.60 -13.90 13.54
N GLU A 307 0.16 -14.70 14.51
CA GLU A 307 0.84 -14.82 15.81
C GLU A 307 2.28 -15.34 15.65
N ARG A 308 2.49 -16.31 14.76
CA ARG A 308 3.83 -16.83 14.44
C ARG A 308 4.69 -15.78 13.73
N ILE A 309 4.12 -15.03 12.78
CA ILE A 309 4.81 -13.92 12.11
C ILE A 309 5.22 -12.83 13.12
N ASP A 310 4.38 -12.52 14.10
CA ASP A 310 4.71 -11.50 15.11
C ASP A 310 5.86 -11.95 16.02
N ARG A 311 5.93 -13.24 16.37
CA ARG A 311 7.09 -13.84 17.04
C ARG A 311 8.35 -13.75 16.18
N LEU A 312 8.25 -14.10 14.90
CA LEU A 312 9.36 -13.99 13.95
C LEU A 312 9.87 -12.54 13.80
N LYS A 313 8.96 -11.56 13.71
CA LYS A 313 9.32 -10.13 13.68
C LYS A 313 10.05 -9.70 14.95
N ALA A 314 9.73 -10.26 16.10
CA ALA A 314 10.49 -10.01 17.33
C ALA A 314 11.94 -10.52 17.22
N LEU A 315 12.16 -11.65 16.56
CA LEU A 315 13.50 -12.18 16.22
C LEU A 315 14.25 -11.27 15.24
N TYR A 316 13.58 -10.71 14.25
CA TYR A 316 14.16 -9.80 13.26
C TYR A 316 14.65 -8.46 13.82
N ARG A 317 14.29 -8.10 15.06
CA ARG A 317 14.82 -6.88 15.69
C ARG A 317 16.34 -6.95 15.72
N ALA A 318 16.98 -6.14 14.88
CA ALA A 318 18.42 -6.18 14.69
C ALA A 318 19.13 -5.88 16.01
N PRO A 319 20.06 -6.75 16.45
CA PRO A 319 20.74 -6.58 17.72
C PRO A 319 21.73 -5.41 17.66
N TYR A 320 22.18 -4.98 16.48
CA TYR A 320 23.01 -3.81 16.26
C TYR A 320 22.13 -2.61 15.84
N PRO A 321 21.78 -1.68 16.76
CA PRO A 321 20.91 -0.55 16.42
C PRO A 321 21.69 0.53 15.66
N PHE A 322 21.01 1.33 14.84
CA PHE A 322 21.65 2.41 14.05
C PHE A 322 22.44 3.41 14.93
N ARG A 323 22.00 3.67 16.16
CA ARG A 323 22.75 4.50 17.12
C ARG A 323 24.13 3.95 17.47
N GLU A 324 24.27 2.62 17.51
CA GLU A 324 25.54 1.95 17.80
C GLU A 324 26.47 2.05 16.58
N LEU A 325 25.92 1.88 15.37
CA LEU A 325 26.64 2.20 14.12
C LEU A 325 27.16 3.65 14.12
N GLY A 326 26.31 4.62 14.45
CA GLY A 326 26.73 6.03 14.53
C GLY A 326 27.84 6.27 15.54
N ALA A 327 27.82 5.59 16.70
CA ALA A 327 28.88 5.68 17.69
C ALA A 327 30.20 5.05 17.21
N ASP A 328 30.12 3.87 16.58
CA ASP A 328 31.29 3.19 16.02
C ASP A 328 31.91 3.99 14.85
N LEU A 329 31.08 4.61 14.00
CA LEU A 329 31.53 5.54 12.95
C LEU A 329 32.23 6.77 13.54
N ALA A 330 31.63 7.39 14.56
CA ALA A 330 32.22 8.55 15.23
C ALA A 330 33.56 8.21 15.89
N ALA A 331 33.70 7.01 16.45
CA ALA A 331 34.97 6.52 17.00
C ALA A 331 36.06 6.36 15.92
N ASN A 332 35.68 6.24 14.65
CA ASN A 332 36.58 6.21 13.49
C ASN A 332 36.66 7.56 12.76
N GLY A 333 36.20 8.65 13.38
CA GLY A 333 36.26 10.01 12.83
C GLY A 333 35.20 10.32 11.76
N ILE A 334 34.20 9.45 11.59
CA ILE A 334 33.09 9.66 10.66
C ILE A 334 31.87 10.13 11.45
N TYR A 335 31.49 11.39 11.28
CA TYR A 335 30.31 11.96 11.93
C TYR A 335 29.14 11.96 10.96
N LEU A 336 28.07 11.23 11.30
CA LEU A 336 26.82 11.28 10.55
C LEU A 336 26.14 12.63 10.77
N PRO A 337 25.91 13.43 9.72
CA PRO A 337 25.31 14.74 9.86
C PRO A 337 23.85 14.64 10.31
N PRO A 338 23.36 15.67 11.03
CA PRO A 338 21.96 15.72 11.45
C PRO A 338 21.03 15.79 10.22
N ARG A 339 19.76 15.40 10.40
CA ARG A 339 18.79 15.34 9.28
C ARG A 339 18.49 16.73 8.70
N GLU A 340 18.66 17.76 9.51
CA GLU A 340 18.52 19.18 9.17
C GLU A 340 19.63 19.68 8.23
N ASP A 341 20.75 18.97 8.11
CA ASP A 341 21.77 19.29 7.11
C ASP A 341 21.34 18.76 5.74
N THR A 342 20.93 19.70 4.90
CA THR A 342 20.43 19.47 3.55
C THR A 342 21.52 19.58 2.48
N SER A 343 22.80 19.70 2.86
CA SER A 343 23.88 19.68 1.89
C SER A 343 23.95 18.32 1.17
N VAL A 344 24.31 18.34 -0.11
CA VAL A 344 24.44 17.12 -0.93
C VAL A 344 25.39 16.12 -0.28
N ALA A 345 26.54 16.59 0.20
CA ALA A 345 27.51 15.74 0.89
C ALA A 345 26.93 15.08 2.16
N ALA A 346 26.08 15.79 2.90
CA ALA A 346 25.43 15.24 4.08
C ALA A 346 24.35 14.21 3.71
N ALA A 347 23.63 14.42 2.62
CA ALA A 347 22.67 13.46 2.08
C ALA A 347 23.37 12.18 1.61
N ASP A 348 24.41 12.29 0.78
CA ASP A 348 25.18 11.15 0.25
C ASP A 348 25.79 10.29 1.37
N LEU A 349 26.34 10.93 2.41
CA LEU A 349 26.92 10.22 3.53
C LEU A 349 25.86 9.47 4.36
N ARG A 350 24.69 10.09 4.58
CA ARG A 350 23.56 9.43 5.27
C ARG A 350 23.00 8.28 4.45
N GLU A 351 22.89 8.45 3.14
CA GLU A 351 22.44 7.40 2.22
C GLU A 351 23.39 6.20 2.27
N ARG A 352 24.71 6.42 2.08
CA ARG A 352 25.72 5.35 2.13
C ARG A 352 25.63 4.53 3.42
N TRP A 353 25.62 5.17 4.59
CA TRP A 353 25.59 4.46 5.86
C TRP A 353 24.20 3.92 6.22
N GLY A 354 23.14 4.53 5.68
CA GLY A 354 21.79 3.98 5.70
C GLY A 354 21.69 2.68 4.93
N ASP A 355 22.25 2.63 3.72
CA ASP A 355 22.33 1.41 2.90
C ASP A 355 23.15 0.32 3.55
N PHE A 356 24.32 0.66 4.07
CA PHE A 356 25.13 -0.28 4.85
C PHE A 356 24.33 -0.85 6.02
N TYR A 357 23.59 -0.01 6.76
CA TYR A 357 22.74 -0.49 7.85
C TYR A 357 21.60 -1.40 7.35
N ARG A 358 20.97 -1.07 6.22
CA ARG A 358 19.96 -1.92 5.57
C ARG A 358 20.53 -3.29 5.21
N GLU A 359 21.74 -3.35 4.65
CA GLU A 359 22.46 -4.60 4.36
C GLU A 359 22.64 -5.44 5.64
N LEU A 360 23.09 -4.83 6.73
CA LEU A 360 23.27 -5.53 8.02
C LEU A 360 21.97 -6.09 8.58
N THR A 361 20.89 -5.30 8.54
CA THR A 361 19.58 -5.76 9.03
C THR A 361 19.01 -6.87 8.15
N GLN A 362 19.23 -6.83 6.84
CA GLN A 362 18.82 -7.89 5.91
C GLN A 362 19.63 -9.17 6.14
N ALA A 363 20.96 -9.08 6.33
CA ALA A 363 21.81 -10.22 6.63
C ALA A 363 21.37 -10.95 7.92
N HIS A 364 20.99 -10.19 8.96
CA HIS A 364 20.43 -10.75 10.20
C HIS A 364 19.12 -11.50 9.98
N ARG A 365 18.19 -10.94 9.19
CA ARG A 365 16.94 -11.59 8.82
C ARG A 365 17.17 -12.88 8.04
N ASN A 366 18.07 -12.85 7.06
CA ASN A 366 18.42 -14.02 6.26
C ASN A 366 19.01 -15.13 7.13
N ALA A 367 19.86 -14.79 8.11
CA ALA A 367 20.42 -15.77 9.04
C ALA A 367 19.34 -16.42 9.93
N ILE A 368 18.37 -15.64 10.42
CA ILE A 368 17.22 -16.19 11.17
C ILE A 368 16.37 -17.10 10.29
N ASN A 369 16.09 -16.69 9.05
CA ASN A 369 15.29 -17.48 8.12
C ASN A 369 15.98 -18.79 7.76
N ALA A 370 17.26 -18.76 7.42
CA ALA A 370 18.04 -19.96 7.14
C ALA A 370 18.02 -20.94 8.33
N ALA A 371 18.28 -20.44 9.55
CA ALA A 371 18.22 -21.28 10.75
C ALA A 371 16.81 -21.82 11.04
N GLY A 372 15.76 -21.06 10.69
CA GLY A 372 14.37 -21.51 10.77
C GLY A 372 14.07 -22.63 9.78
N LEU A 373 14.52 -22.48 8.52
CA LEU A 373 14.38 -23.50 7.46
C LEU A 373 15.15 -24.78 7.80
N ASP A 374 16.37 -24.66 8.31
CA ASP A 374 17.16 -25.82 8.77
C ASP A 374 16.42 -26.63 9.86
N LEU A 375 15.66 -25.95 10.73
CA LEU A 375 14.84 -26.61 11.75
C LEU A 375 13.62 -27.30 11.14
N LEU A 376 13.00 -26.71 10.12
CA LEU A 376 11.89 -27.36 9.39
C LEU A 376 12.38 -28.61 8.65
N ASP A 377 13.55 -28.54 8.00
CA ASP A 377 14.19 -29.68 7.34
C ASP A 377 14.55 -30.81 8.31
N ALA A 378 14.84 -30.46 9.57
CA ALA A 378 15.03 -31.42 10.66
C ALA A 378 13.71 -31.99 11.22
N GLY A 379 12.56 -31.61 10.68
CA GLY A 379 11.24 -32.12 11.04
C GLY A 379 10.52 -31.35 12.15
N HIS A 380 11.02 -30.18 12.55
CA HIS A 380 10.30 -29.32 13.49
C HIS A 380 9.12 -28.62 12.81
N SER A 381 8.03 -28.40 13.56
CA SER A 381 6.98 -27.46 13.14
C SER A 381 7.44 -26.01 13.24
N GLU A 382 6.78 -25.09 12.55
CA GLU A 382 7.08 -23.64 12.63
C GLU A 382 7.08 -23.11 14.08
N SER A 383 6.15 -23.59 14.91
CA SER A 383 6.05 -23.18 16.32
C SER A 383 7.21 -23.69 17.16
N GLU A 384 7.68 -24.92 16.90
CA GLU A 384 8.85 -25.50 17.56
C GLU A 384 10.13 -24.79 17.09
N ALA A 385 10.26 -24.54 15.79
CA ALA A 385 11.39 -23.81 15.21
C ALA A 385 11.51 -22.40 15.82
N LEU A 386 10.40 -21.64 15.90
CA LEU A 386 10.39 -20.34 16.58
C LEU A 386 10.82 -20.43 18.04
N THR A 387 10.34 -21.43 18.77
CA THR A 387 10.68 -21.63 20.19
C THR A 387 12.17 -21.95 20.36
N ALA A 388 12.74 -22.76 19.46
CA ALA A 388 14.17 -23.06 19.44
C ALA A 388 15.02 -21.82 19.11
N LEU A 389 14.62 -21.01 18.13
CA LEU A 389 15.30 -19.76 17.78
C LEU A 389 15.22 -18.73 18.91
N GLU A 390 14.08 -18.61 19.58
CA GLU A 390 13.90 -17.76 20.76
C GLU A 390 14.81 -18.19 21.92
N ALA A 391 14.95 -19.50 22.17
CA ALA A 391 15.87 -20.02 23.17
C ALA A 391 17.35 -19.73 22.84
N ARG A 392 17.69 -19.69 21.54
CA ARG A 392 19.03 -19.35 21.03
C ARG A 392 19.25 -17.86 20.80
N ARG A 393 18.32 -17.00 21.23
CA ARG A 393 18.34 -15.57 20.88
C ARG A 393 19.66 -14.87 21.22
N ALA A 394 20.21 -15.11 22.40
CA ALA A 394 21.46 -14.49 22.83
C ALA A 394 22.67 -14.88 21.95
N GLU A 395 22.71 -16.13 21.51
CA GLU A 395 23.73 -16.65 20.59
C GLU A 395 23.63 -15.95 19.23
N ILE A 396 22.42 -15.92 18.65
CA ILE A 396 22.14 -15.29 17.35
C ILE A 396 22.47 -13.79 17.41
N ASP A 397 22.05 -13.11 18.47
CA ASP A 397 22.31 -11.68 18.64
C ASP A 397 23.81 -11.37 18.76
N GLY A 398 24.55 -12.21 19.49
CA GLY A 398 26.01 -12.12 19.60
C GLY A 398 26.71 -12.31 18.26
N ALA A 399 26.32 -13.34 17.50
CA ALA A 399 26.89 -13.61 16.17
C ALA A 399 26.62 -12.47 15.18
N SER A 400 25.39 -11.93 15.19
CA SER A 400 24.96 -10.82 14.33
C SER A 400 25.70 -9.51 14.65
N ARG A 401 25.91 -9.19 15.93
CA ARG A 401 26.76 -8.05 16.35
C ARG A 401 28.21 -8.23 15.92
N ALA A 402 28.78 -9.43 16.07
CA ALA A 402 30.14 -9.72 15.63
C ALA A 402 30.29 -9.58 14.10
N TYR A 403 29.29 -10.05 13.34
CA TYR A 403 29.21 -9.85 11.89
C TYR A 403 29.18 -8.37 11.52
N ALA A 404 28.31 -7.58 12.15
CA ALA A 404 28.18 -6.14 11.89
C ALA A 404 29.50 -5.39 12.12
N LYS A 405 30.18 -5.65 13.25
CA LYS A 405 31.48 -5.02 13.56
C LYS A 405 32.57 -5.39 12.57
N ARG A 406 32.61 -6.65 12.13
CA ARG A 406 33.57 -7.09 11.10
C ARG A 406 33.29 -6.41 9.75
N ARG A 407 32.04 -6.39 9.29
CA ARG A 407 31.66 -5.71 8.04
C ARG A 407 31.94 -4.21 8.08
N LEU A 408 31.71 -3.56 9.23
CA LEU A 408 32.03 -2.14 9.40
C LEU A 408 33.53 -1.90 9.28
N HIS A 409 34.35 -2.74 9.91
CA HIS A 409 35.81 -2.64 9.79
C HIS A 409 36.30 -2.82 8.35
N GLU A 410 35.74 -3.77 7.61
CA GLU A 410 36.01 -3.97 6.19
C GLU A 410 35.62 -2.74 5.35
N GLU A 411 34.44 -2.16 5.62
CA GLU A 411 33.93 -1.00 4.89
C GLU A 411 34.72 0.28 5.20
N LEU A 412 35.22 0.45 6.42
CA LEU A 412 36.11 1.55 6.81
C LEU A 412 37.53 1.41 6.22
N SER A 413 37.92 0.21 5.82
CA SER A 413 39.24 -0.05 5.21
C SER A 413 39.27 0.23 3.71
N ARG A 414 38.10 0.46 3.11
CA ARG A 414 37.93 0.86 1.70
C ARG A 414 37.86 2.38 1.59
#